data_AF-A0A8J6HIS3-F1
#
_entry.id   AF-A0A8J6HIS3-F1
#
_cell.length_a   1.000
_cell.length_b   1.000
_cell.length_c   1.000
_cell.angle_alpha   90.00
_cell.angle_beta   90.00
_cell.angle_gamma   90.00
#
_symmetry.space_group_name_H-M   'P 1'
#
loop_
_entity.id
_entity.type
_entity.pdbx_description
1 polymer ?
#
loop_
_entity_poly.entity_id
_entity_poly.type
_entity_poly.pdbx_seq_one_letter_code
_entity_poly.pdbx_strand_id
1 'polypeptide(L)'
;MADEYFFDFGRFLALTLKGAKASEVWDPEAKGAEDYQGGHKLIIKQALVGPEATEGEVNVVQVEAMTWKDSVKIPIASLKAGGANNQVVLDLSFPDPPVTFSLVQGNGPVHIIGHHLIGSPMEEFDEMDEMEEEMIEDEEGEEGAEEDEDDEEPKSKKAKTVNNSKGKTPVKNNSKAKK
;
A
#
# COMPACT_ATOMS: atom_id res chain seq x y z
N MET A 1 6.65 -6.27 -3.26
CA MET A 1 7.73 -6.32 -2.26
C MET A 1 7.80 -5.06 -1.40
N ALA A 2 7.65 -3.83 -1.92
CA ALA A 2 7.69 -2.62 -1.07
C ALA A 2 6.52 -2.48 -0.05
N ASP A 3 5.39 -3.17 -0.29
CA ASP A 3 4.23 -3.12 0.62
C ASP A 3 4.41 -3.99 1.89
N GLU A 4 5.42 -4.86 1.93
CA GLU A 4 5.67 -5.81 3.02
C GLU A 4 6.48 -5.21 4.19
N TYR A 5 6.68 -3.90 4.24
CA TYR A 5 7.37 -3.24 5.36
C TYR A 5 6.48 -2.29 6.15
N PHE A 6 5.20 -2.15 5.75
CA PHE A 6 4.21 -1.31 6.44
C PHE A 6 3.32 -2.16 7.36
N PHE A 7 3.92 -2.96 8.26
CA PHE A 7 3.15 -3.95 9.00
C PHE A 7 2.57 -3.49 10.35
N ASP A 8 3.10 -2.48 11.04
CA ASP A 8 2.75 -2.33 12.46
C ASP A 8 1.93 -1.10 12.89
N PHE A 9 1.89 0.01 12.14
CA PHE A 9 1.18 1.22 12.63
C PHE A 9 0.39 1.98 11.58
N GLY A 10 -0.52 1.29 10.88
CA GLY A 10 -1.52 1.97 10.05
C GLY A 10 -2.47 2.80 10.89
N ARG A 11 -2.30 4.13 10.89
CA ARG A 11 -3.18 5.08 11.60
C ARG A 11 -4.27 5.60 10.68
N PHE A 12 -5.46 5.83 11.24
CA PHE A 12 -6.53 6.52 10.52
C PHE A 12 -6.12 7.97 10.24
N LEU A 13 -6.26 8.40 9.00
CA LEU A 13 -6.12 9.79 8.61
C LEU A 13 -7.47 10.34 8.17
N ALA A 14 -7.82 11.51 8.69
CA ALA A 14 -8.91 12.32 8.17
C ALA A 14 -8.47 13.78 8.09
N LEU A 15 -8.80 14.43 6.98
CA LEU A 15 -8.58 15.86 6.77
C LEU A 15 -9.85 16.49 6.18
N THR A 16 -10.05 17.78 6.48
CA THR A 16 -11.24 18.51 6.04
C THR A 16 -10.82 19.80 5.34
N LEU A 17 -11.25 19.94 4.09
CA LEU A 17 -11.07 21.16 3.31
C LEU A 17 -12.34 22.01 3.44
N LYS A 18 -12.27 23.11 4.19
CA LYS A 18 -13.40 24.04 4.41
C LYS A 18 -12.98 25.47 4.06
N GLY A 19 -13.75 26.11 3.20
CA GLY A 19 -13.50 27.44 2.66
C GLY A 19 -12.90 27.42 1.24
N ALA A 20 -13.10 28.53 0.52
CA ALA A 20 -12.52 28.70 -0.81
C ALA A 20 -10.98 28.64 -0.73
N LYS A 21 -10.36 27.83 -1.60
CA LYS A 21 -8.90 27.62 -1.65
C LYS A 21 -8.32 27.03 -0.35
N ALA A 22 -9.13 26.33 0.45
CA ALA A 22 -8.63 25.56 1.58
C ALA A 22 -7.57 24.55 1.11
N SER A 23 -6.53 24.37 1.92
CA SER A 23 -5.42 23.47 1.60
C SER A 23 -4.88 22.84 2.87
N GLU A 24 -4.59 21.54 2.81
CA GLU A 24 -4.00 20.78 3.90
C GLU A 24 -2.79 20.01 3.36
N VAL A 25 -1.69 20.00 4.11
CA VAL A 25 -0.44 19.36 3.72
C VAL A 25 -0.20 18.16 4.63
N TRP A 26 -0.04 16.99 4.03
CA TRP A 26 0.51 15.82 4.70
C TRP A 26 2.01 15.80 4.48
N ASP A 27 2.74 16.14 5.54
CA ASP A 27 4.20 16.11 5.61
C ASP A 27 4.62 15.67 7.03
N PRO A 28 4.76 14.34 7.25
CA PRO A 28 5.20 13.81 8.54
C PRO A 28 6.66 14.16 8.85
N GLU A 29 7.51 14.34 7.84
CA GLU A 29 8.95 14.64 8.02
C GLU A 29 9.18 16.07 8.53
N ALA A 30 8.34 17.02 8.12
CA ALA A 30 8.37 18.39 8.63
C ALA A 30 8.03 18.52 10.13
N LYS A 31 7.45 17.49 10.76
CA LYS A 31 6.97 17.54 12.16
C LYS A 31 8.02 17.12 13.21
N GLY A 32 9.24 16.82 12.80
CA GLY A 32 10.34 16.46 13.71
C GLY A 32 10.50 14.93 13.83
N ALA A 33 11.73 14.47 13.63
CA ALA A 33 12.11 13.08 13.40
C ALA A 33 12.10 12.17 14.65
N GLU A 34 11.63 12.63 15.81
CA GLU A 34 11.78 11.88 17.06
C GLU A 34 10.78 10.73 17.23
N ASP A 35 9.62 10.78 16.56
CA ASP A 35 8.55 9.78 16.74
C ASP A 35 8.48 8.70 15.63
N TYR A 36 9.17 8.88 14.50
CA TYR A 36 8.99 8.01 13.33
C TYR A 36 10.29 7.75 12.56
N GLN A 37 11.04 6.74 13.00
CA GLN A 37 12.29 6.31 12.35
C GLN A 37 12.08 5.42 11.10
N GLY A 38 10.89 5.40 10.51
CA GLY A 38 10.55 4.52 9.38
C GLY A 38 9.81 5.22 8.25
N GLY A 39 9.85 4.63 7.05
CA GLY A 39 9.26 5.21 5.85
C GLY A 39 7.76 5.50 5.99
N HIS A 40 7.28 6.55 5.35
CA HIS A 40 5.88 6.97 5.43
C HIS A 40 5.12 6.67 4.14
N LYS A 41 3.86 6.26 4.25
CA LYS A 41 2.99 6.10 3.08
C LYS A 41 1.58 6.57 3.40
N LEU A 42 1.02 7.36 2.51
CA LEU A 42 -0.33 7.88 2.61
C LEU A 42 -1.24 7.11 1.64
N ILE A 43 -2.35 6.58 2.14
CA ILE A 43 -3.39 5.95 1.31
C ILE A 43 -4.71 6.69 1.49
N ILE A 44 -5.21 7.32 0.44
CA ILE A 44 -6.52 7.99 0.44
C ILE A 44 -7.58 7.01 -0.04
N LYS A 45 -8.57 6.74 0.80
CA LYS A 45 -9.64 5.78 0.49
C LYS A 45 -10.86 6.47 -0.11
N GLN A 46 -11.30 7.57 0.49
CA GLN A 46 -12.57 8.18 0.10
C GLN A 46 -12.54 9.69 0.34
N ALA A 47 -13.28 10.41 -0.50
CA ALA A 47 -13.63 11.81 -0.29
C ALA A 47 -15.16 11.95 -0.28
N LEU A 48 -15.70 12.82 0.59
CA LEU A 48 -17.13 13.11 0.65
C LEU A 48 -17.40 14.56 1.03
N VAL A 49 -18.49 15.10 0.51
CA VAL A 49 -18.98 16.43 0.85
C VAL A 49 -19.72 16.34 2.17
N GLY A 50 -19.35 17.19 3.12
CA GLY A 50 -20.02 17.28 4.42
C GLY A 50 -21.42 17.88 4.31
N PRO A 51 -22.28 17.62 5.30
CA PRO A 51 -23.69 18.04 5.28
C PRO A 51 -23.89 19.56 5.32
N GLU A 52 -22.88 20.32 5.74
CA GLU A 52 -22.91 21.78 5.79
C GLU A 52 -22.63 22.45 4.43
N ALA A 53 -22.29 21.67 3.40
CA ALA A 53 -21.95 22.23 2.10
C ALA A 53 -23.18 22.77 1.38
N THR A 54 -22.98 23.84 0.62
CA THR A 54 -24.07 24.51 -0.11
C THR A 54 -24.67 23.57 -1.14
N GLU A 55 -25.99 23.33 -1.06
CA GLU A 55 -26.69 22.43 -1.98
C GLU A 55 -26.48 22.83 -3.45
N GLY A 56 -26.15 21.84 -4.28
CA GLY A 56 -25.87 22.06 -5.69
C GLY A 56 -24.48 22.61 -6.02
N GLU A 57 -23.68 23.01 -5.03
CA GLU A 57 -22.31 23.46 -5.22
C GLU A 57 -21.39 22.30 -5.66
N VAL A 58 -20.57 22.57 -6.67
CA VAL A 58 -19.53 21.65 -7.14
C VAL A 58 -18.23 21.96 -6.41
N ASN A 59 -17.68 20.94 -5.78
CA ASN A 59 -16.46 20.97 -5.00
C ASN A 59 -15.39 20.14 -5.71
N VAL A 60 -14.29 20.76 -6.11
CA VAL A 60 -13.20 20.07 -6.83
C VAL A 60 -11.98 20.01 -5.93
N VAL A 61 -11.57 18.78 -5.61
CA VAL A 61 -10.36 18.49 -4.84
C VAL A 61 -9.21 18.24 -5.81
N GLN A 62 -8.12 18.96 -5.61
CA GLN A 62 -6.86 18.81 -6.31
C GLN A 62 -5.81 18.26 -5.35
N VAL A 63 -4.95 17.38 -5.85
CA VAL A 63 -3.75 16.94 -5.15
C VAL A 63 -2.51 17.51 -5.83
N GLU A 64 -1.53 17.87 -5.02
CA GLU A 64 -0.17 18.14 -5.43
C GLU A 64 0.77 17.15 -4.74
N ALA A 65 1.51 16.38 -5.52
CA ALA A 65 2.39 15.33 -5.02
C ALA A 65 3.59 15.10 -5.96
N MET A 66 4.69 14.61 -5.41
CA MET A 66 5.85 14.20 -6.19
C MET A 66 5.54 12.91 -6.97
N THR A 67 6.00 12.86 -8.22
CA THR A 67 5.98 11.64 -9.04
C THR A 67 7.41 11.18 -9.31
N TRP A 68 7.57 10.10 -10.07
CA TRP A 68 8.89 9.64 -10.51
C TRP A 68 9.71 10.64 -11.34
N LYS A 69 9.08 11.71 -11.83
CA LYS A 69 9.72 12.79 -12.61
C LYS A 69 9.71 14.11 -11.86
N ASP A 70 8.52 14.65 -11.65
CA ASP A 70 8.28 16.01 -11.17
C ASP A 70 7.04 16.05 -10.26
N SER A 71 6.87 17.16 -9.55
CA SER A 71 5.63 17.46 -8.83
C SER A 71 4.48 17.74 -9.80
N VAL A 72 3.33 17.12 -9.58
CA VAL A 72 2.13 17.29 -10.41
C VAL A 72 1.00 17.87 -9.58
N LYS A 73 0.18 18.74 -10.19
CA LYS A 73 -1.07 19.25 -9.60
C LYS A 73 -2.24 18.78 -10.43
N ILE A 74 -3.06 17.87 -9.90
CA ILE A 74 -4.16 17.24 -10.65
C ILE A 74 -5.46 17.16 -9.84
N PRO A 75 -6.63 17.41 -10.46
CA PRO A 75 -7.90 17.17 -9.81
C PRO A 75 -8.12 15.67 -9.60
N ILE A 76 -8.46 15.27 -8.38
CA ILE A 76 -8.70 13.86 -8.01
C ILE A 76 -10.18 13.56 -7.76
N ALA A 77 -10.98 14.57 -7.42
CA ALA A 77 -12.41 14.41 -7.17
C ALA A 77 -13.18 15.66 -7.57
N SER A 78 -14.38 15.46 -8.11
CA SER A 78 -15.38 16.50 -8.34
C SER A 78 -16.70 16.04 -7.72
N LEU A 79 -17.07 16.66 -6.61
CA LEU A 79 -18.19 16.24 -5.78
C LEU A 79 -19.29 17.32 -5.79
N LYS A 80 -20.56 16.90 -5.76
CA LYS A 80 -21.70 17.83 -5.74
C LYS A 80 -22.56 17.61 -4.50
N ALA A 81 -22.73 18.67 -3.70
CA ALA A 81 -23.59 18.63 -2.52
C ALA A 81 -25.05 18.35 -2.90
N GLY A 82 -25.71 17.46 -2.16
CA GLY A 82 -27.09 17.03 -2.43
C GLY A 82 -27.30 16.18 -3.69
N GLY A 83 -26.22 15.89 -4.45
CA GLY A 83 -26.28 15.06 -5.64
C GLY A 83 -25.89 13.60 -5.39
N ALA A 84 -26.06 12.75 -6.41
CA ALA A 84 -25.60 11.36 -6.39
C ALA A 84 -24.07 11.20 -6.27
N ASN A 85 -23.32 12.24 -6.63
CA ASN A 85 -21.85 12.29 -6.58
C ASN A 85 -21.37 13.12 -5.38
N ASN A 86 -22.04 13.02 -4.23
CA ASN A 86 -21.61 13.70 -3.00
C ASN A 86 -20.44 12.98 -2.30
N GLN A 87 -20.08 11.77 -2.74
CA GLN A 87 -18.94 11.00 -2.28
C GLN A 87 -18.28 10.23 -3.43
N VAL A 88 -17.00 9.90 -3.26
CA VAL A 88 -16.24 9.09 -4.22
C VAL A 88 -15.16 8.26 -3.52
N VAL A 89 -15.01 7.02 -3.95
CA VAL A 89 -13.88 6.16 -3.56
C VAL A 89 -12.71 6.46 -4.50
N LEU A 90 -11.52 6.71 -3.95
CA LEU A 90 -10.35 7.15 -4.70
C LEU A 90 -9.25 6.10 -4.75
N ASP A 91 -9.01 5.41 -3.63
CA ASP A 91 -7.94 4.42 -3.45
C ASP A 91 -6.59 4.84 -4.05
N LEU A 92 -6.12 6.03 -3.67
CA LEU A 92 -4.85 6.60 -4.13
C LEU A 92 -3.75 6.34 -3.11
N SER A 93 -2.56 5.99 -3.57
CA SER A 93 -1.39 5.73 -2.74
C SER A 93 -0.27 6.72 -3.07
N PHE A 94 0.26 7.36 -2.03
CA PHE A 94 1.36 8.30 -2.09
C PHE A 94 2.50 7.81 -1.19
N PRO A 95 3.57 7.25 -1.77
CA PRO A 95 4.71 6.74 -1.01
C PRO A 95 5.66 7.85 -0.54
N ASP A 96 5.62 9.03 -1.16
CA ASP A 96 6.56 10.11 -0.88
C ASP A 96 5.84 11.34 -0.31
N PRO A 97 6.22 11.83 0.88
CA PRO A 97 5.83 13.17 1.33
C PRO A 97 6.65 14.26 0.60
N PRO A 98 6.18 15.52 0.55
CA PRO A 98 4.87 15.99 1.02
C PRO A 98 3.76 15.77 -0.01
N VAL A 99 2.52 15.63 0.49
CA VAL A 99 1.30 15.58 -0.34
C VAL A 99 0.36 16.69 0.09
N THR A 100 -0.06 17.53 -0.84
CA THR A 100 -0.96 18.66 -0.56
C THR A 100 -2.33 18.43 -1.19
N PHE A 101 -3.38 18.54 -0.39
CA PHE A 101 -4.77 18.50 -0.84
C PHE A 101 -5.35 19.91 -0.82
N SER A 102 -5.98 20.33 -1.90
CA SER A 102 -6.51 21.68 -2.04
C SER A 102 -7.90 21.68 -2.69
N LEU A 103 -8.75 22.61 -2.24
CA LEU A 103 -10.06 22.85 -2.81
C LEU A 103 -9.97 23.95 -3.86
N VAL A 104 -9.93 23.58 -5.13
CA VAL A 104 -9.78 24.53 -6.25
C VAL A 104 -11.11 25.13 -6.71
N GLN A 105 -12.21 24.49 -6.35
CA GLN A 105 -13.57 24.97 -6.59
C GLN A 105 -14.49 24.55 -5.44
N GLY A 106 -15.44 25.41 -5.10
CA GLY A 106 -16.38 25.20 -3.99
C GLY A 106 -15.85 25.72 -2.66
N ASN A 107 -16.70 25.66 -1.62
CA ASN A 107 -16.36 26.10 -0.27
C ASN A 107 -16.34 24.94 0.74
N GLY A 108 -16.66 23.72 0.30
CA GLY A 108 -16.74 22.56 1.17
C GLY A 108 -17.85 22.68 2.23
N PRO A 109 -17.72 22.01 3.37
CA PRO A 109 -16.59 21.15 3.76
C PRO A 109 -16.50 19.89 2.90
N VAL A 110 -15.29 19.51 2.49
CA VAL A 110 -14.99 18.20 1.90
C VAL A 110 -14.10 17.42 2.86
N HIS A 111 -14.56 16.25 3.30
CA HIS A 111 -13.80 15.35 4.14
C HIS A 111 -13.08 14.32 3.28
N ILE A 112 -11.80 14.11 3.56
CA ILE A 112 -10.96 13.12 2.89
C ILE A 112 -10.47 12.16 3.97
N ILE A 113 -10.66 10.86 3.76
CA ILE A 113 -10.31 9.81 4.72
C ILE A 113 -9.37 8.79 4.10
N GLY A 114 -8.52 8.22 4.93
CA GLY A 114 -7.47 7.33 4.50
C GLY A 114 -6.69 6.70 5.65
N HIS A 115 -5.51 6.21 5.30
CA HIS A 115 -4.55 5.62 6.22
C HIS A 115 -3.20 6.31 6.07
N HIS A 116 -2.58 6.61 7.21
CA HIS A 116 -1.16 6.91 7.29
C HIS A 116 -0.45 5.65 7.76
N LEU A 117 0.29 5.03 6.85
CA LEU A 117 1.13 3.88 7.15
C LEU A 117 2.54 4.36 7.48
N ILE A 118 3.14 3.70 8.47
CA ILE A 118 4.49 3.97 8.95
C ILE A 118 5.19 2.62 8.91
N GLY A 119 6.27 2.57 8.14
CA GLY A 119 7.14 1.40 8.07
C GLY A 119 7.93 1.27 9.36
N SER A 120 8.38 0.06 9.63
CA SER A 120 9.39 -0.13 10.67
C SER A 120 10.68 0.59 10.26
N PRO A 121 11.48 1.07 11.22
CA PRO A 121 12.86 1.44 10.93
C PRO A 121 13.51 0.25 10.22
N MET A 122 14.13 0.51 9.07
CA MET A 122 15.08 -0.46 8.55
C MET A 122 16.24 -0.44 9.56
N GLU A 123 16.31 -1.45 10.42
CA GLU A 123 17.59 -1.81 11.01
C GLU A 123 18.46 -2.17 9.80
N GLU A 124 19.35 -1.25 9.42
CA GLU A 124 20.40 -1.54 8.46
C GLU A 124 21.08 -2.81 8.93
N PHE A 125 21.09 -3.84 8.07
CA PHE A 125 21.89 -5.05 8.29
C PHE A 125 23.36 -4.61 8.32
N ASP A 126 23.84 -4.13 9.47
CA ASP A 126 25.25 -3.92 9.80
C ASP A 126 26.01 -5.27 9.93
N GLU A 127 25.34 -6.41 9.69
CA GLU A 127 25.91 -7.76 9.77
C GLU A 127 26.58 -8.24 8.46
N MET A 128 26.90 -7.35 7.51
CA MET A 128 27.59 -7.73 6.26
C MET A 128 29.05 -7.26 6.16
N ASP A 129 29.61 -6.66 7.21
CA ASP A 129 31.02 -6.24 7.27
C ASP A 129 31.92 -7.17 8.10
N GLU A 130 31.39 -8.20 8.79
CA GLU A 130 32.21 -9.13 9.62
C GLU A 130 32.60 -10.45 8.91
N MET A 131 32.40 -10.58 7.59
CA MET A 131 32.68 -11.83 6.86
C MET A 131 33.79 -11.72 5.80
N GLU A 132 34.71 -10.74 5.92
CA GLU A 132 35.84 -10.58 4.99
C GLU A 132 37.24 -10.75 5.63
N GLU A 133 37.36 -11.04 6.94
CA GLU A 133 38.67 -11.11 7.63
C GLU A 133 39.24 -12.53 7.93
N GLU A 134 38.58 -13.64 7.57
CA GLU A 134 39.10 -15.00 7.87
C GLU A 134 39.50 -15.85 6.63
N MET A 135 39.97 -15.25 5.54
CA MET A 135 40.39 -16.01 4.33
C MET A 135 41.82 -15.73 3.85
N ILE A 136 42.73 -15.27 4.73
CA ILE A 136 44.16 -15.19 4.41
C ILE A 136 45.00 -15.68 5.59
N GLU A 137 45.36 -16.96 5.56
CA GLU A 137 46.63 -17.57 6.00
C GLU A 137 46.38 -19.04 6.36
N ASP A 138 46.65 -19.96 5.43
CA ASP A 138 47.65 -21.03 5.63
C ASP A 138 47.78 -21.86 4.33
N GLU A 139 48.63 -21.39 3.41
CA GLU A 139 49.24 -22.24 2.39
C GLU A 139 50.49 -22.86 3.05
N GLU A 140 50.45 -24.15 3.40
CA GLU A 140 51.52 -25.16 3.24
C GLU A 140 51.33 -26.36 4.19
N GLY A 141 50.93 -27.51 3.64
CA GLY A 141 50.79 -28.76 4.40
C GLY A 141 50.48 -29.96 3.51
N GLU A 142 51.52 -30.45 2.85
CA GLU A 142 51.59 -31.56 1.91
C GLU A 142 51.20 -32.95 2.52
N GLU A 143 50.71 -33.82 1.64
CA GLU A 143 50.74 -35.32 1.67
C GLU A 143 49.63 -36.17 2.34
N GLY A 144 49.09 -37.10 1.52
CA GLY A 144 48.54 -38.41 1.92
C GLY A 144 47.06 -38.63 1.56
N ALA A 145 46.68 -39.12 0.36
CA ALA A 145 46.63 -40.55 -0.02
C ALA A 145 45.63 -41.36 0.87
N GLU A 146 44.61 -42.10 0.42
CA GLU A 146 44.05 -42.54 -0.86
C GLU A 146 42.56 -42.92 -0.64
N GLU A 147 41.81 -43.04 -1.74
CA GLU A 147 40.81 -44.10 -2.06
C GLU A 147 39.68 -44.47 -1.06
N ASP A 148 38.41 -44.31 -1.48
CA ASP A 148 37.64 -45.43 -2.06
C ASP A 148 36.16 -45.07 -2.33
N GLU A 149 35.63 -45.80 -3.32
CA GLU A 149 34.38 -45.63 -4.07
C GLU A 149 33.11 -46.20 -3.39
N ASP A 150 32.02 -46.22 -4.17
CA ASP A 150 30.69 -46.83 -4.02
C ASP A 150 29.59 -45.97 -3.37
N ASP A 151 28.62 -45.40 -4.11
CA ASP A 151 27.65 -45.94 -5.09
C ASP A 151 26.36 -46.51 -4.46
N GLU A 152 25.27 -46.29 -5.20
CA GLU A 152 23.91 -46.84 -5.10
C GLU A 152 22.84 -46.15 -4.21
N GLU A 153 22.15 -45.19 -4.82
CA GLU A 153 20.68 -45.23 -4.95
C GLU A 153 20.31 -46.39 -5.94
N PRO A 154 19.10 -47.02 -6.05
CA PRO A 154 17.77 -46.44 -5.76
C PRO A 154 16.58 -47.43 -5.50
N LYS A 155 15.35 -46.86 -5.48
CA LYS A 155 14.04 -47.44 -5.87
C LYS A 155 13.37 -48.48 -4.96
N SER A 156 12.13 -48.19 -4.55
CA SER A 156 10.97 -48.88 -5.16
C SER A 156 9.57 -48.31 -4.82
N LYS A 157 8.82 -48.09 -5.92
CA LYS A 157 7.44 -48.52 -6.23
C LYS A 157 6.27 -47.93 -5.41
N LYS A 158 5.46 -47.06 -6.03
CA LYS A 158 4.30 -47.34 -6.94
C LYS A 158 3.11 -48.05 -6.29
N ALA A 159 1.97 -47.35 -6.22
CA ALA A 159 0.71 -47.63 -6.95
C ALA A 159 -0.40 -46.73 -6.38
N LYS A 160 -0.93 -45.75 -7.11
CA LYS A 160 -2.10 -45.82 -8.04
C LYS A 160 -3.35 -46.48 -7.44
N THR A 161 -4.49 -45.77 -7.60
CA THR A 161 -5.78 -46.19 -8.21
C THR A 161 -6.94 -45.45 -7.48
N VAL A 162 -7.55 -44.40 -8.08
CA VAL A 162 -8.84 -44.44 -8.86
C VAL A 162 -10.04 -44.47 -7.88
N ASN A 163 -11.17 -43.76 -8.00
CA ASN A 163 -11.79 -42.97 -9.06
C ASN A 163 -13.01 -42.23 -8.46
N ASN A 164 -13.44 -41.17 -9.15
CA ASN A 164 -14.83 -40.93 -9.60
C ASN A 164 -15.97 -40.69 -8.58
N SER A 165 -16.49 -39.46 -8.58
CA SER A 165 -17.90 -39.15 -8.95
C SER A 165 -18.08 -37.62 -8.90
N LYS A 166 -18.12 -36.89 -10.02
CA LYS A 166 -19.31 -36.56 -10.85
C LYS A 166 -20.54 -36.13 -10.03
N GLY A 167 -20.87 -34.84 -10.15
CA GLY A 167 -22.20 -34.28 -9.85
C GLY A 167 -22.18 -32.76 -9.69
N LYS A 168 -21.92 -31.98 -10.75
CA LYS A 168 -22.96 -31.22 -11.50
C LYS A 168 -23.96 -30.42 -10.62
N THR A 169 -23.67 -29.15 -10.37
CA THR A 169 -24.61 -28.04 -10.66
C THR A 169 -24.50 -27.72 -12.17
N PRO A 170 -25.52 -27.24 -12.90
CA PRO A 170 -26.26 -26.01 -12.56
C PRO A 170 -27.74 -25.96 -13.01
N VAL A 171 -28.38 -24.81 -12.82
CA VAL A 171 -29.46 -24.13 -13.59
C VAL A 171 -30.59 -23.66 -12.65
N LYS A 172 -30.74 -22.36 -12.35
CA LYS A 172 -31.25 -21.17 -13.11
C LYS A 172 -32.80 -21.03 -13.07
N ASN A 173 -33.23 -19.89 -12.50
CA ASN A 173 -34.47 -19.11 -12.73
C ASN A 173 -35.83 -19.82 -12.51
N ASN A 174 -36.91 -19.19 -12.02
CA ASN A 174 -37.43 -17.88 -12.39
C ASN A 174 -38.57 -17.40 -11.44
N SER A 175 -38.68 -16.08 -11.29
CA SER A 175 -39.91 -15.24 -11.29
C SER A 175 -41.16 -15.54 -10.43
N LYS A 176 -41.52 -14.50 -9.63
CA LYS A 176 -42.85 -13.85 -9.46
C LYS A 176 -44.10 -14.72 -9.25
N ALA A 177 -44.86 -14.44 -8.19
CA ALA A 177 -46.02 -13.51 -8.24
C ALA A 177 -46.84 -13.51 -6.93
N LYS A 178 -47.29 -12.30 -6.56
CA LYS A 178 -48.52 -11.91 -5.85
C LYS A 178 -49.39 -13.04 -5.27
N LYS A 179 -49.77 -12.90 -3.99
CA LYS A 179 -51.01 -12.22 -3.59
C LYS A 179 -50.95 -11.85 -2.11
#